data_AF-A0A965DPA8-F1
#
_entry.id   AF-A0A965DPA8-F1
#
_cell.length_a   1.000
_cell.length_b   1.000
_cell.length_c   1.000
_cell.angle_alpha   90.00
_cell.angle_beta   90.00
_cell.angle_gamma   90.00
#
_symmetry.space_group_name_H-M   'P 1'
#
loop_
_entity.id
_entity.type
_entity.pdbx_description
1 polymer ?
#
loop_
_entity_poly.entity_id
_entity_poly.type
_entity_poly.pdbx_seq_one_letter_code
_entity_poly.pdbx_strand_id
1 'polypeptide(L)'
;MKSNLIKSFLNLPFTQPSKSTARIQSTESLFKRIIIDILDDDFWGSQVSILGNSVIIVTILVSTFDYILSSGTGGTLVINSFIEGFVIALFTAEYLLRILFSPSLGFATRASYLFSFYGIIDVLSLTPLLLDVLSLPMLGGLGALRILRLWRVARYIPSFNVISNAFNARKEDILTSLLGVTLLSLTLSALMFHYESAYAQCSFNNILEVFVWSIGKYTGDYGSIAEITPISEMGKIIATVNGFLGIALFAVPAGLLASAFIEQLEEKRRKQIIDERIGSISRHFEKKTGGGKDFKFDAFPRFASLDFLQVKFLLSEQEIMETIRESKNLRFRALKSKPENAFSDIRIVESFQTNCSYGFRQFNEESKLVLINAIGENERGISHLAYTLAAGLNVNYIAREVLILNLNQAPVGGNTSKDYERYLQGETQTLNPALSEFLSDIESFDSQTYFIILSSAASGRSDFVVEYGNDHGSTEFVQDKTSLNREKDLTELMQILEKNLHNVEYRGANKVRLEYDFTLEQNTIGNRNSNSLHHLVRQKTGGNVVSLYTNIKILTGENNQYYAACTALSSIFEDIQAATSAS
;
A
#
# COMPACT_ATOMS: atom_id res chain seq x y z
N MET A 1 26.62 -19.30 -37.51
CA MET A 1 27.03 -19.13 -36.10
C MET A 1 26.61 -17.81 -35.44
N LYS A 2 26.32 -16.71 -36.17
CA LYS A 2 25.92 -15.41 -35.58
C LYS A 2 24.42 -15.24 -35.23
N SER A 3 23.52 -16.15 -35.66
CA SER A 3 22.06 -16.01 -35.43
C SER A 3 21.56 -16.60 -34.10
N ASN A 4 22.29 -17.55 -33.51
CA ASN A 4 21.85 -18.23 -32.27
C ASN A 4 22.21 -17.49 -30.98
N LEU A 5 23.19 -16.57 -31.00
CA LEU A 5 23.54 -15.75 -29.83
C LEU A 5 22.48 -14.67 -29.53
N ILE A 6 21.84 -14.12 -30.57
CA ILE A 6 20.76 -13.12 -30.41
C ILE A 6 19.48 -13.77 -29.86
N LYS A 7 19.15 -14.99 -30.30
CA LYS A 7 18.01 -15.77 -29.77
C LYS A 7 18.25 -16.29 -28.35
N SER A 8 19.50 -16.54 -27.96
CA SER A 8 19.88 -16.91 -26.59
C SER A 8 19.76 -15.72 -25.61
N PHE A 9 19.97 -14.49 -26.08
CA PHE A 9 19.81 -13.27 -25.27
C PHE A 9 18.34 -12.87 -25.05
N LEU A 10 17.46 -13.26 -25.97
CA LEU A 10 16.02 -12.98 -25.94
C LEU A 10 15.20 -13.86 -24.97
N ASN A 11 15.81 -14.87 -24.34
CA ASN A 11 15.12 -15.89 -23.52
C ASN A 11 15.48 -15.84 -22.02
N LEU A 12 15.97 -14.72 -21.49
CA LEU A 12 16.10 -14.56 -20.03
C LEU A 12 14.72 -14.27 -19.42
N PRO A 13 14.40 -14.87 -18.25
CA PRO A 13 13.06 -14.81 -17.68
C PRO A 13 12.69 -13.37 -17.32
N PHE A 14 11.64 -12.87 -17.96
CA PHE A 14 11.00 -11.61 -17.65
C PHE A 14 10.61 -11.60 -16.16
N THR A 15 11.29 -10.79 -15.35
CA THR A 15 10.77 -10.40 -14.03
C THR A 15 9.55 -9.52 -14.29
N GLN A 16 8.37 -10.02 -13.92
CA GLN A 16 7.14 -9.23 -13.99
C GLN A 16 7.33 -7.93 -13.19
N PRO A 17 6.84 -6.78 -13.71
CA PRO A 17 6.90 -5.52 -12.99
C PRO A 17 6.16 -5.64 -11.64
N SER A 18 6.66 -4.96 -10.62
CA SER A 18 6.03 -4.96 -9.29
C SER A 18 4.57 -4.48 -9.38
N LYS A 19 3.66 -5.16 -8.69
CA LYS A 19 2.20 -4.95 -8.81
C LYS A 19 1.71 -3.53 -8.46
N SER A 20 2.53 -2.66 -7.86
CA SER A 20 2.11 -1.31 -7.47
C SER A 20 1.96 -0.34 -8.65
N THR A 21 2.67 -0.58 -9.77
CA THR A 21 2.61 0.27 -10.98
C THR A 21 1.51 -0.13 -11.96
N ALA A 22 0.93 -1.33 -11.82
CA ALA A 22 -0.07 -1.84 -12.75
C ALA A 22 -1.44 -1.12 -12.69
N ARG A 23 -1.76 -0.44 -11.58
CA ARG A 23 -3.12 0.10 -11.35
C ARG A 23 -3.38 1.49 -11.97
N ILE A 24 -2.36 2.17 -12.51
CA ILE A 24 -2.45 3.51 -13.12
C ILE A 24 -2.40 3.44 -14.67
N GLN A 25 -2.26 2.25 -15.25
CA GLN A 25 -1.76 2.07 -16.63
C GLN A 25 -2.81 2.01 -17.78
N SER A 26 -4.09 2.32 -17.60
CA SER A 26 -5.10 2.01 -18.63
C SER A 26 -5.48 3.11 -19.63
N THR A 27 -4.99 4.35 -19.53
CA THR A 27 -5.47 5.45 -20.42
C THR A 27 -4.40 6.36 -21.06
N GLU A 28 -3.10 6.09 -20.92
CA GLU A 28 -2.06 6.95 -21.49
C GLU A 28 -1.50 6.46 -22.85
N SER A 29 -1.16 7.41 -23.74
CA SER A 29 -0.61 7.14 -25.08
C SER A 29 0.75 6.41 -25.02
N LEU A 30 1.00 5.51 -25.99
CA LEU A 30 2.21 4.69 -26.05
C LEU A 30 3.51 5.50 -25.99
N PHE A 31 3.52 6.69 -26.57
CA PHE A 31 4.67 7.60 -26.54
C PHE A 31 4.98 8.11 -25.13
N LYS A 32 3.95 8.46 -24.36
CA LYS A 32 4.10 8.94 -22.98
C LYS A 32 4.62 7.82 -22.07
N ARG A 33 4.18 6.58 -22.29
CA ARG A 33 4.68 5.39 -21.56
C ARG A 33 6.17 5.16 -21.80
N ILE A 34 6.61 5.22 -23.06
CA ILE A 34 8.02 5.07 -23.42
C ILE A 34 8.89 6.14 -22.75
N ILE A 35 8.43 7.39 -22.74
CA ILE A 35 9.15 8.49 -22.09
C ILE A 35 9.23 8.28 -20.57
N ILE A 36 8.11 7.92 -19.94
CA ILE A 36 8.07 7.66 -18.50
C ILE A 36 9.01 6.50 -18.16
N ASP A 37 8.98 5.40 -18.91
CA ASP A 37 9.83 4.24 -18.66
C ASP A 37 11.33 4.54 -18.84
N ILE A 38 11.72 5.40 -19.78
CA ILE A 38 13.12 5.82 -19.96
C ILE A 38 13.55 6.77 -18.83
N LEU A 39 12.66 7.66 -18.41
CA LEU A 39 12.95 8.65 -17.36
C LEU A 39 12.81 8.10 -15.95
N ASP A 40 12.22 6.91 -15.81
CA ASP A 40 12.17 6.16 -14.56
C ASP A 40 13.60 5.77 -14.19
N ASP A 41 13.98 6.08 -12.95
CA ASP A 41 15.35 5.87 -12.47
C ASP A 41 15.69 4.38 -12.30
N ASP A 42 14.74 3.49 -12.61
CA ASP A 42 14.92 2.05 -12.65
C ASP A 42 15.58 1.57 -13.95
N PHE A 43 16.90 1.40 -13.88
CA PHE A 43 17.71 0.85 -14.97
C PHE A 43 17.22 -0.51 -15.48
N TRP A 44 16.64 -1.35 -14.60
CA TRP A 44 16.21 -2.71 -14.95
C TRP A 44 14.71 -2.81 -15.25
N GLY A 45 13.99 -1.69 -15.29
CA GLY A 45 12.53 -1.69 -15.40
C GLY A 45 11.99 -2.26 -16.72
N SER A 46 12.59 -1.89 -17.86
CA SER A 46 12.19 -2.36 -19.19
C SER A 46 13.36 -2.39 -20.18
N GLN A 47 13.22 -3.12 -21.29
CA GLN A 47 14.25 -3.12 -22.36
C GLN A 47 14.49 -1.72 -22.94
N VAL A 48 13.44 -0.90 -22.94
CA VAL A 48 13.50 0.49 -23.42
C VAL A 48 14.23 1.37 -22.39
N SER A 49 13.98 1.17 -21.09
CA SER A 49 14.75 1.81 -20.00
C SER A 49 16.23 1.45 -20.08
N ILE A 50 16.57 0.17 -20.21
CA ILE A 50 17.97 -0.29 -20.31
C ILE A 50 18.68 0.42 -21.47
N LEU A 51 18.05 0.48 -22.65
CA LEU A 51 18.65 1.10 -23.83
C LEU A 51 18.79 2.62 -23.67
N GLY A 52 17.72 3.30 -23.23
CA GLY A 52 17.73 4.76 -23.01
C GLY A 52 18.75 5.19 -21.95
N ASN A 53 18.72 4.54 -20.79
CA ASN A 53 19.63 4.83 -19.68
C ASN A 53 21.08 4.48 -20.02
N SER A 54 21.33 3.39 -20.76
CA SER A 54 22.68 3.06 -21.24
C SER A 54 23.24 4.13 -22.18
N VAL A 55 22.42 4.66 -23.10
CA VAL A 55 22.82 5.76 -24.00
C VAL A 55 23.20 7.00 -23.20
N ILE A 56 22.41 7.36 -22.18
CA ILE A 56 22.69 8.51 -21.31
C ILE A 56 24.01 8.29 -20.56
N ILE A 57 24.20 7.13 -19.92
CA ILE A 57 25.42 6.81 -19.15
C ILE A 57 26.66 6.83 -20.06
N VAL A 58 26.61 6.19 -21.22
CA VAL A 58 27.73 6.19 -22.18
C VAL A 58 28.04 7.62 -22.63
N THR A 59 27.02 8.44 -22.90
CA THR A 59 27.19 9.84 -23.28
C THR A 59 27.86 10.65 -22.16
N ILE A 60 27.47 10.45 -20.89
CA ILE A 60 28.13 11.05 -19.73
C ILE A 60 29.60 10.64 -19.70
N LEU A 61 29.90 9.34 -19.72
CA LEU A 61 31.27 8.83 -19.60
C LEU A 61 32.18 9.32 -20.73
N VAL A 62 31.71 9.27 -21.98
CA VAL A 62 32.46 9.76 -23.15
C VAL A 62 32.74 11.26 -23.02
N SER A 63 31.73 12.05 -22.66
CA SER A 63 31.89 13.51 -22.54
C SER A 63 32.76 13.94 -21.36
N THR A 64 32.74 13.20 -20.25
CA THR A 64 33.66 13.46 -19.13
C THR A 64 35.08 13.02 -19.46
N PHE A 65 35.26 11.88 -20.13
CA PHE A 65 36.58 11.40 -20.53
C PHE A 65 37.25 12.38 -21.51
N ASP A 66 36.50 12.90 -22.48
CA ASP A 66 36.96 13.96 -23.39
C ASP A 66 37.41 15.22 -22.62
N TYR A 67 36.60 15.67 -21.66
CA TYR A 67 36.97 16.81 -20.81
C TYR A 67 38.29 16.58 -20.04
N ILE A 68 38.47 15.40 -19.42
CA ILE A 68 39.70 15.04 -18.70
C ILE A 68 40.92 15.07 -19.63
N LEU A 69 40.81 14.49 -20.82
CA LEU A 69 41.89 14.50 -21.81
C LEU A 69 42.23 15.92 -22.28
N SER A 70 41.21 16.73 -22.57
CA SER A 70 41.37 18.12 -23.03
C SER A 70 42.02 19.03 -21.97
N SER A 71 41.90 18.68 -20.68
CA SER A 71 42.51 19.45 -19.59
C SER A 71 44.02 19.22 -19.45
N GLY A 72 44.54 18.04 -19.83
CA GLY A 72 45.94 17.67 -19.60
C GLY A 72 46.87 17.95 -20.78
N THR A 73 46.35 17.88 -22.00
CA THR A 73 47.10 18.16 -23.22
C THR A 73 46.47 19.36 -23.91
N GLY A 74 47.17 20.49 -24.01
CA GLY A 74 46.68 21.71 -24.67
C GLY A 74 46.47 21.57 -26.19
N GLY A 75 45.74 20.55 -26.64
CA GLY A 75 45.66 20.09 -28.02
C GLY A 75 44.22 19.90 -28.53
N THR A 76 43.89 20.73 -29.52
CA THR A 76 42.93 20.56 -30.64
C THR A 76 41.43 20.47 -30.37
N LEU A 77 40.84 21.67 -30.51
CA LEU A 77 39.47 22.15 -30.30
C LEU A 77 38.35 21.65 -31.23
N VAL A 78 38.59 20.80 -32.24
CA VAL A 78 37.58 20.59 -33.31
C VAL A 78 36.59 19.44 -33.01
N ILE A 79 37.02 18.41 -32.29
CA ILE A 79 36.13 17.30 -31.86
C ILE A 79 35.24 17.72 -30.67
N ASN A 80 35.67 18.73 -29.91
CA ASN A 80 35.05 19.14 -28.66
C ASN A 80 33.68 19.83 -28.88
N SER A 81 33.57 20.82 -29.78
CA SER A 81 32.34 21.64 -29.89
C SER A 81 31.10 20.89 -30.38
N PHE A 82 31.24 19.94 -31.32
CA PHE A 82 30.08 19.21 -31.85
C PHE A 82 29.56 18.15 -30.88
N ILE A 83 30.47 17.37 -30.28
CA ILE A 83 30.11 16.36 -29.27
C ILE A 83 29.54 17.05 -28.03
N GLU A 84 30.15 18.15 -27.60
CA GLU A 84 29.66 18.95 -26.48
C GLU A 84 28.26 19.51 -26.76
N GLY A 85 28.03 20.09 -27.94
CA GLY A 85 26.71 20.57 -28.35
C GLY A 85 25.64 19.46 -28.37
N PHE A 86 25.97 18.27 -28.86
CA PHE A 86 25.06 17.12 -28.87
C PHE A 86 24.75 16.60 -27.45
N VAL A 87 25.78 16.40 -26.63
CA VAL A 87 25.64 15.94 -25.23
C VAL A 87 24.77 16.91 -24.43
N ILE A 88 24.98 18.20 -24.63
CA ILE A 88 24.21 19.24 -23.98
C ILE A 88 22.76 19.25 -24.45
N ALA A 89 22.52 19.16 -25.75
CA ALA A 89 21.16 19.11 -26.30
C ALA A 89 20.40 17.90 -25.75
N LEU A 90 21.07 16.74 -25.67
CA LEU A 90 20.51 15.52 -25.11
C LEU A 90 20.18 15.66 -23.62
N PHE A 91 21.09 16.23 -22.81
CA PHE A 91 20.86 16.43 -21.38
C PHE A 91 19.80 17.49 -21.08
N THR A 92 19.76 18.57 -21.87
CA THR A 92 18.73 19.61 -21.75
C THR A 92 17.35 19.02 -22.08
N ALA A 93 17.26 18.25 -23.17
CA ALA A 93 16.03 17.59 -23.56
C ALA A 93 15.57 16.59 -22.49
N GLU A 94 16.47 15.75 -21.97
CA GLU A 94 16.17 14.79 -20.92
C GLU A 94 15.68 15.46 -19.63
N TYR A 95 16.31 16.56 -19.20
CA TYR A 95 15.91 17.32 -18.03
C TYR A 95 14.52 17.97 -18.20
N LEU A 96 14.26 18.60 -19.36
CA LEU A 96 12.96 19.19 -19.68
C LEU A 96 11.86 18.14 -19.73
N LEU A 97 12.13 16.99 -20.37
CA LEU A 97 11.19 15.88 -20.42
C LEU A 97 10.88 15.37 -19.02
N ARG A 98 11.85 15.27 -18.11
CA ARG A 98 11.59 14.87 -16.72
C ARG A 98 10.70 15.86 -15.97
N ILE A 99 10.87 17.16 -16.16
CA ILE A 99 9.99 18.18 -15.55
C ILE A 99 8.57 18.10 -16.11
N LEU A 100 8.43 17.91 -17.43
CA LEU A 100 7.14 17.91 -18.12
C LEU A 100 6.34 16.62 -17.86
N PHE A 101 7.01 15.47 -17.80
CA PHE A 101 6.40 14.14 -17.71
C PHE A 101 6.46 13.51 -16.30
N SER A 102 6.97 14.21 -15.28
CA SER A 102 6.98 13.72 -13.90
C SER A 102 5.54 13.38 -13.42
N PRO A 103 5.27 12.15 -12.93
CA PRO A 103 3.90 11.63 -12.74
C PRO A 103 3.07 12.26 -11.60
N SER A 104 3.63 13.16 -10.79
CA SER A 104 2.93 13.69 -9.62
C SER A 104 2.13 14.95 -9.95
N LEU A 105 0.81 14.90 -9.72
CA LEU A 105 -0.13 16.01 -9.89
C LEU A 105 0.26 17.24 -9.03
N GLY A 106 0.91 18.25 -9.61
CA GLY A 106 1.03 19.59 -9.01
C GLY A 106 2.33 20.34 -9.31
N PHE A 107 2.25 21.68 -9.33
CA PHE A 107 3.41 22.59 -9.44
C PHE A 107 4.38 22.44 -8.26
N ALA A 108 3.86 22.16 -7.06
CA ALA A 108 4.66 22.00 -5.85
C ALA A 108 5.65 20.83 -5.92
N THR A 109 5.25 19.69 -6.49
CA THR A 109 6.13 18.51 -6.59
C THR A 109 7.20 18.70 -7.66
N ARG A 110 6.90 19.43 -8.75
CA ARG A 110 7.89 19.84 -9.75
C ARG A 110 8.94 20.78 -9.14
N ALA A 111 8.53 21.73 -8.32
CA ALA A 111 9.45 22.61 -7.59
C ALA A 111 10.31 21.82 -6.59
N SER A 112 9.74 20.81 -5.92
CA SER A 112 10.49 19.93 -5.02
C SER A 112 11.60 19.16 -5.73
N TYR A 113 11.41 18.76 -6.99
CA TYR A 113 12.48 18.12 -7.78
C TYR A 113 13.67 19.06 -8.01
N LEU A 114 13.43 20.35 -8.31
CA LEU A 114 14.49 21.34 -8.54
C LEU A 114 15.42 21.49 -7.33
N PHE A 115 14.88 21.33 -6.12
CA PHE A 115 15.63 21.40 -4.87
C PHE A 115 16.10 20.03 -4.34
N SER A 116 15.88 18.95 -5.10
CA SER A 116 16.43 17.63 -4.77
C SER A 116 17.91 17.53 -5.13
N PHE A 117 18.64 16.61 -4.49
CA PHE A 117 20.07 16.37 -4.78
C PHE A 117 20.33 16.13 -6.28
N TYR A 118 19.52 15.27 -6.91
CA TYR A 118 19.64 14.98 -8.34
C TYR A 118 19.20 16.15 -9.23
N GLY A 119 18.18 16.92 -8.84
CA GLY A 119 17.77 18.13 -9.56
C GLY A 119 18.84 19.22 -9.54
N ILE A 120 19.50 19.42 -8.39
CA ILE A 120 20.64 20.34 -8.26
C ILE A 120 21.81 19.86 -9.15
N ILE A 121 22.13 18.57 -9.16
CA ILE A 121 23.18 18.01 -10.04
C ILE A 121 22.83 18.22 -11.51
N ASP A 122 21.58 17.98 -11.91
CA ASP A 122 21.12 18.21 -13.29
C ASP A 122 21.33 19.69 -13.68
N VAL A 123 20.91 20.64 -12.83
CA VAL A 123 21.11 22.08 -13.08
C VAL A 123 22.59 22.47 -13.11
N LEU A 124 23.39 22.00 -12.15
CA LEU A 124 24.83 22.28 -12.09
C LEU A 124 25.57 21.71 -13.30
N SER A 125 25.14 20.55 -13.81
CA SER A 125 25.71 19.95 -15.02
C SER A 125 25.39 20.74 -16.30
N LEU A 126 24.28 21.48 -16.31
CA LEU A 126 23.87 22.39 -17.39
C LEU A 126 24.44 23.81 -17.23
N THR A 127 24.97 24.17 -16.07
CA THR A 127 25.43 25.52 -15.76
C THR A 127 26.56 26.01 -16.67
N PRO A 128 27.57 25.19 -17.04
CA PRO A 128 28.61 25.60 -17.99
C PRO A 128 28.06 26.09 -19.34
N LEU A 129 26.99 25.47 -19.86
CA LEU A 129 26.32 25.92 -21.10
C LEU A 129 25.72 27.32 -20.96
N LEU A 130 25.02 27.58 -19.85
CA LEU A 130 24.33 28.84 -19.64
C LEU A 130 25.33 30.01 -19.65
N LEU A 131 26.53 29.77 -19.12
CA LEU A 131 27.62 30.74 -19.08
C LEU A 131 28.26 30.96 -20.46
N ASP A 132 28.47 29.89 -21.22
CA ASP A 132 29.04 29.95 -22.58
C ASP A 132 28.09 30.68 -23.55
N VAL A 133 26.77 30.44 -23.47
CA VAL A 133 25.75 31.12 -24.30
C VAL A 133 25.58 32.59 -23.92
N LEU A 134 25.60 32.91 -22.62
CA LEU A 134 25.51 34.30 -22.15
C LEU A 134 26.82 35.09 -22.31
N SER A 135 27.88 34.46 -22.85
CA SER A 135 29.18 35.09 -23.11
C SER A 135 29.76 35.82 -21.90
N LEU A 136 29.63 35.23 -20.69
CA LEU A 136 30.09 35.81 -19.42
C LEU A 136 31.52 35.34 -19.11
N PRO A 137 32.59 36.08 -19.47
CA PRO A 137 33.97 35.57 -19.47
C PRO A 137 34.59 35.50 -18.07
N MET A 138 33.99 36.17 -17.08
CA MET A 138 34.51 36.28 -15.70
C MET A 138 34.45 34.95 -14.93
N LEU A 139 33.78 33.92 -15.46
CA LEU A 139 33.52 32.65 -14.79
C LEU A 139 34.27 31.46 -15.40
N GLY A 140 35.36 31.68 -16.14
CA GLY A 140 36.16 30.62 -16.80
C GLY A 140 36.60 29.46 -15.88
N GLY A 141 36.71 29.69 -14.57
CA GLY A 141 36.98 28.64 -13.57
C GLY A 141 35.83 27.65 -13.34
N LEU A 142 34.61 27.97 -13.78
CA LEU A 142 33.44 27.11 -13.67
C LEU A 142 33.39 26.00 -14.73
N GLY A 143 34.34 25.96 -15.66
CA GLY A 143 34.52 24.81 -16.57
C GLY A 143 34.68 23.49 -15.82
N ALA A 144 35.25 23.52 -14.60
CA ALA A 144 35.36 22.35 -13.74
C ALA A 144 33.99 21.76 -13.32
N LEU A 145 32.91 22.56 -13.30
CA LEU A 145 31.55 22.06 -13.03
C LEU A 145 31.10 21.04 -14.08
N ARG A 146 31.70 21.01 -15.27
CA ARG A 146 31.47 19.98 -16.28
C ARG A 146 31.77 18.58 -15.75
N ILE A 147 32.65 18.41 -14.74
CA ILE A 147 32.89 17.11 -14.11
C ILE A 147 31.69 16.62 -13.29
N LEU A 148 30.84 17.53 -12.81
CA LEU A 148 29.69 17.20 -11.96
C LEU A 148 28.64 16.36 -12.70
N ARG A 149 28.64 16.36 -14.04
CA ARG A 149 27.78 15.46 -14.83
C ARG A 149 28.01 13.97 -14.53
N LEU A 150 29.18 13.59 -14.00
CA LEU A 150 29.42 12.21 -13.52
C LEU A 150 28.50 11.83 -12.37
N TRP A 151 28.13 12.77 -11.51
CA TRP A 151 27.20 12.51 -10.42
C TRP A 151 25.79 12.14 -10.91
N ARG A 152 25.45 12.47 -12.16
CA ARG A 152 24.19 12.00 -12.78
C ARG A 152 24.15 10.48 -12.92
N VAL A 153 25.30 9.81 -12.99
CA VAL A 153 25.37 8.33 -13.04
C VAL A 153 24.89 7.72 -11.73
N ALA A 154 25.06 8.41 -10.59
CA ALA A 154 24.68 7.91 -9.28
C ALA A 154 23.19 7.56 -9.18
N ARG A 155 22.32 8.24 -9.94
CA ARG A 155 20.87 7.95 -9.97
C ARG A 155 20.54 6.55 -10.50
N TYR A 156 21.35 6.03 -11.41
CA TYR A 156 21.11 4.74 -12.09
C TYR A 156 21.68 3.55 -11.31
N ILE A 157 22.29 3.80 -10.15
CA ILE A 157 22.85 2.78 -9.28
C ILE A 157 21.90 2.68 -8.07
N PRO A 158 21.00 1.68 -8.02
CA PRO A 158 19.99 1.55 -6.96
C PRO A 158 20.60 1.49 -5.56
N SER A 159 21.84 1.01 -5.45
CA SER A 159 22.58 0.93 -4.19
C SER A 159 22.83 2.29 -3.54
N PHE A 160 22.91 3.39 -4.30
CA PHE A 160 23.05 4.73 -3.71
C PHE A 160 21.81 5.14 -2.92
N ASN A 161 20.62 4.72 -3.33
CA ASN A 161 19.40 5.00 -2.57
C ASN A 161 19.42 4.26 -1.21
N VAL A 162 19.94 3.03 -1.18
CA VAL A 162 20.13 2.28 0.08
C VAL A 162 21.14 2.98 0.97
N ILE A 163 22.27 3.43 0.42
CA ILE A 163 23.31 4.16 1.16
C ILE A 163 22.77 5.50 1.67
N SER A 164 22.03 6.24 0.85
CA SER A 164 21.43 7.52 1.24
C SER A 164 20.40 7.34 2.35
N ASN A 165 19.57 6.31 2.29
CA ASN A 165 18.61 6.00 3.33
C ASN A 165 19.30 5.59 4.63
N ALA A 166 20.35 4.77 4.55
CA ALA A 166 21.18 4.39 5.69
C ALA A 166 21.84 5.62 6.35
N PHE A 167 22.42 6.52 5.56
CA PHE A 167 22.99 7.77 6.04
C PHE A 167 21.92 8.65 6.71
N ASN A 168 20.76 8.84 6.06
CA ASN A 168 19.68 9.66 6.61
C ASN A 168 19.11 9.08 7.91
N ALA A 169 19.07 7.76 8.05
CA ALA A 169 18.61 7.08 9.27
C ALA A 169 19.55 7.27 10.46
N ARG A 170 20.87 7.41 10.23
CA ARG A 170 21.89 7.58 11.28
C ARG A 170 22.64 8.91 11.23
N LYS A 171 22.10 9.91 10.52
CA LYS A 171 22.80 11.20 10.29
C LYS A 171 23.15 11.91 11.59
N GLU A 172 22.29 11.81 12.61
CA GLU A 172 22.49 12.45 13.91
C GLU A 172 23.59 11.78 14.70
N ASP A 173 23.64 10.44 14.69
CA ASP A 173 24.69 9.64 15.34
C ASP A 173 26.05 9.90 14.67
N ILE A 174 26.08 9.90 13.34
CA ILE A 174 27.29 10.19 12.54
C ILE A 174 27.78 11.61 12.82
N LEU A 175 26.90 12.62 12.75
CA LEU A 175 27.26 14.02 12.97
C LEU A 175 27.74 14.24 14.41
N THR A 176 27.07 13.67 15.39
CA THR A 176 27.46 13.76 16.81
C THR A 176 28.84 13.16 17.04
N SER A 177 29.12 12.00 16.45
CA SER A 177 30.44 11.36 16.56
C SER A 177 31.56 12.18 15.93
N LEU A 178 31.34 12.73 14.72
CA LEU A 178 32.29 13.60 14.02
C LEU A 178 32.54 14.89 14.80
N LEU A 179 31.48 15.54 15.29
CA LEU A 179 31.59 16.75 16.11
C LEU A 179 32.35 16.49 17.40
N GLY A 180 32.08 15.38 18.09
CA GLY A 180 32.79 15.01 19.32
C GLY A 180 34.30 14.87 19.11
N VAL A 181 34.72 14.12 18.08
CA VAL A 181 36.14 13.96 17.75
C VAL A 181 36.77 15.27 17.30
N THR A 182 36.05 16.07 16.51
CA THR A 182 36.55 17.37 16.02
C THR A 182 36.74 18.37 17.17
N LEU A 183 35.78 18.47 18.09
CA LEU A 183 35.88 19.35 19.26
C LEU A 183 37.03 18.93 20.18
N LEU A 184 37.19 17.62 20.42
CA LEU A 184 38.29 17.11 21.23
C LEU A 184 39.65 17.32 20.55
N SER A 185 39.72 17.19 19.23
CA SER A 185 40.94 17.51 18.49
C SER A 185 41.26 19.00 18.54
N LEU A 186 40.25 19.88 18.49
CA LEU A 186 40.44 21.33 18.65
C LEU A 186 40.96 21.69 20.05
N THR A 187 40.44 21.06 21.11
CA THR A 187 40.92 21.31 22.48
C THR A 187 42.35 20.80 22.68
N LEU A 188 42.69 19.61 22.16
CA LEU A 188 44.06 19.10 22.18
C LEU A 188 45.00 19.98 21.35
N SER A 189 44.55 20.52 20.22
CA SER A 189 45.33 21.45 19.40
C SER A 189 45.64 22.75 20.15
N ALA A 190 44.68 23.28 20.91
CA ALA A 190 44.89 24.45 21.75
C ALA A 190 45.89 24.18 22.89
N LEU A 191 45.78 23.01 23.53
CA LEU A 191 46.75 22.58 24.55
C LEU A 191 48.15 22.39 23.97
N MET A 192 48.26 21.74 22.82
CA MET A 192 49.53 21.55 22.12
C MET A 192 50.16 22.89 21.75
N PHE A 193 49.38 23.83 21.20
CA PHE A 193 49.87 25.18 20.92
C PHE A 193 50.40 25.88 22.17
N HIS A 194 49.71 25.75 23.32
CA HIS A 194 50.17 26.35 24.57
C HIS A 194 51.56 25.83 24.97
N TYR A 195 51.78 24.51 24.92
CA TYR A 195 53.07 23.92 25.27
C TYR A 195 54.17 24.16 24.22
N GLU A 196 53.83 24.25 22.93
CA GLU A 196 54.79 24.53 21.86
C GLU A 196 55.19 26.01 21.78
N SER A 197 54.27 26.93 22.10
CA SER A 197 54.52 28.39 22.04
C SER A 197 55.60 28.88 23.01
N ALA A 198 55.98 28.06 23.99
CA ALA A 198 57.07 28.34 24.91
C ALA A 198 58.48 28.14 24.29
N TYR A 199 58.58 27.52 23.10
CA TYR A 199 59.85 27.20 22.44
C TYR A 199 60.14 28.14 21.27
N ALA A 200 61.37 28.65 21.19
CA ALA A 200 61.79 29.60 20.14
C ALA A 200 61.80 29.00 18.72
N GLN A 201 61.88 27.67 18.60
CA GLN A 201 61.82 26.94 17.32
C GLN A 201 60.41 26.51 16.92
N CYS A 202 59.37 26.93 17.65
CA CYS A 202 57.98 26.60 17.33
C CYS A 202 57.62 27.09 15.93
N SER A 203 57.12 26.17 15.08
CA SER A 203 56.68 26.49 13.72
C SER A 203 55.18 26.77 13.61
N PHE A 204 54.43 26.66 14.71
CA PHE A 204 53.00 26.95 14.74
C PHE A 204 52.76 28.42 15.09
N ASN A 205 52.02 29.15 14.25
CA ASN A 205 51.71 30.56 14.46
C ASN A 205 50.42 30.77 15.26
N ASN A 206 49.46 29.86 15.16
CA ASN A 206 48.18 29.95 15.87
C ASN A 206 47.54 28.57 16.13
N ILE A 207 46.53 28.53 17.00
CA ILE A 207 45.81 27.29 17.36
C ILE A 207 45.14 26.65 16.13
N LEU A 208 44.61 27.46 15.20
CA LEU A 208 43.94 26.96 14.00
C LEU A 208 44.91 26.22 13.08
N GLU A 209 46.17 26.64 13.01
CA GLU A 209 47.23 25.95 12.28
C GLU A 209 47.55 24.59 12.91
N VAL A 210 47.60 24.48 14.25
CA VAL A 210 47.75 23.20 14.95
C VAL A 210 46.54 22.28 14.72
N PHE A 211 45.34 22.85 14.65
CA PHE A 211 44.11 22.10 14.38
C PHE A 211 44.05 21.59 12.94
N VAL A 212 44.41 22.42 11.96
CA VAL A 212 44.52 22.00 10.55
C VAL A 212 45.64 20.96 10.38
N TRP A 213 46.77 21.12 11.08
CA TRP A 213 47.84 20.13 11.16
C TRP A 213 47.32 18.77 11.67
N SER A 214 46.51 18.80 12.74
CA SER A 214 45.89 17.61 13.34
C SER A 214 44.99 16.87 12.34
N ILE A 215 44.10 17.59 11.67
CA ILE A 215 43.23 17.03 10.62
C ILE A 215 44.07 16.50 9.44
N GLY A 216 45.13 17.21 9.07
CA GLY A 216 46.10 16.78 8.07
C GLY A 216 46.69 15.41 8.42
N LYS A 217 47.11 15.20 9.67
CA LYS A 217 47.59 13.88 10.13
C LYS A 217 46.53 12.79 10.07
N TYR A 218 45.26 13.10 10.33
CA TYR A 218 44.19 12.09 10.26
C TYR A 218 43.91 11.65 8.83
N THR A 219 43.99 12.60 7.90
CA THR A 219 43.65 12.38 6.49
C THR A 219 44.81 11.80 5.68
N GLY A 220 46.05 11.78 6.20
CA GLY A 220 47.22 11.26 5.50
C GLY A 220 48.10 12.33 4.85
N ASP A 221 47.97 13.59 5.28
CA ASP A 221 48.85 14.72 4.94
C ASP A 221 48.92 15.07 3.44
N TYR A 222 47.79 15.01 2.73
CA TYR A 222 47.73 15.29 1.29
C TYR A 222 48.11 16.74 0.89
N GLY A 223 48.20 17.66 1.86
CA GLY A 223 48.51 19.07 1.61
C GLY A 223 49.95 19.48 1.93
N SER A 224 50.80 18.56 2.41
CA SER A 224 52.11 18.92 3.03
C SER A 224 51.95 19.91 4.20
N ILE A 225 50.76 19.93 4.82
CA ILE A 225 50.42 20.85 5.91
C ILE A 225 50.89 20.26 7.25
N ALA A 226 51.09 18.94 7.29
CA ALA A 226 51.49 18.23 8.49
C ALA A 226 53.00 17.92 8.56
N GLU A 227 53.84 18.56 7.75
CA GLU A 227 55.30 18.44 7.80
C GLU A 227 55.90 18.97 9.12
N ILE A 228 55.18 19.83 9.84
CA ILE A 228 55.61 20.39 11.12
C ILE A 228 55.63 19.29 12.20
N THR A 229 56.68 19.25 13.03
CA THR A 229 56.80 18.30 14.14
C THR A 229 56.81 19.01 15.50
N PRO A 230 56.01 18.57 16.49
CA PRO A 230 56.09 19.10 17.85
C PRO A 230 57.47 18.88 18.46
N ILE A 231 58.00 19.90 19.12
CA ILE A 231 59.33 19.89 19.73
C ILE A 231 59.24 19.55 21.21
N SER A 232 58.19 20.05 21.89
CA SER A 232 57.95 19.82 23.32
C SER A 232 57.64 18.35 23.60
N GLU A 233 58.17 17.81 24.69
CA GLU A 233 57.83 16.45 25.15
C GLU A 233 56.33 16.32 25.43
N MET A 234 55.71 17.36 26.01
CA MET A 234 54.26 17.39 26.22
C MET A 234 53.49 17.51 24.89
N GLY A 235 54.01 18.30 23.95
CA GLY A 235 53.45 18.43 22.60
C GLY A 235 53.44 17.10 21.84
N LYS A 236 54.51 16.31 21.96
CA LYS A 236 54.59 14.94 21.38
C LYS A 236 53.58 13.97 22.00
N ILE A 237 53.37 14.04 23.32
CA ILE A 237 52.35 13.22 24.00
C ILE A 237 50.95 13.61 23.50
N ILE A 238 50.63 14.90 23.45
CA ILE A 238 49.34 15.40 22.96
C ILE A 238 49.14 15.01 21.49
N ALA A 239 50.15 15.16 20.65
CA ALA A 239 50.12 14.74 19.25
C ALA A 239 49.85 13.24 19.10
N THR A 240 50.38 12.41 19.99
CA THR A 240 50.14 10.95 19.99
C THR A 240 48.68 10.64 20.35
N VAL A 241 48.14 11.27 21.39
CA VAL A 241 46.72 11.11 21.79
C VAL A 241 45.79 11.57 20.68
N ASN A 242 46.11 12.71 20.08
CA ASN A 242 45.39 13.26 18.95
C ASN A 242 45.46 12.31 17.74
N GLY A 243 46.61 11.68 17.46
CA GLY A 243 46.73 10.63 16.43
C GLY A 243 45.74 9.47 16.61
N PHE A 244 45.50 8.99 17.83
CA PHE A 244 44.47 7.98 18.11
C PHE A 244 43.04 8.49 17.84
N LEU A 245 42.77 9.78 18.10
CA LEU A 245 41.50 10.42 17.74
C LEU A 245 41.26 10.43 16.24
N GLY A 246 42.31 10.55 15.43
CA GLY A 246 42.22 10.41 13.97
C GLY A 246 41.65 9.06 13.52
N ILE A 247 42.06 7.99 14.18
CA ILE A 247 41.51 6.65 13.92
C ILE A 247 40.01 6.62 14.26
N ALA A 248 39.64 7.18 15.42
CA ALA A 248 38.25 7.27 15.86
C ALA A 248 37.38 8.11 14.91
N LEU A 249 37.93 9.19 14.34
CA LEU A 249 37.24 10.09 13.41
C LEU A 249 36.68 9.35 12.19
N PHE A 250 37.42 8.36 11.68
CA PHE A 250 37.01 7.57 10.51
C PHE A 250 36.33 6.26 10.88
N ALA A 251 36.80 5.57 11.94
CA ALA A 251 36.28 4.27 12.33
C ALA A 251 34.82 4.33 12.82
N VAL A 252 34.44 5.34 13.60
CA VAL A 252 33.09 5.44 14.17
C VAL A 252 32.03 5.72 13.10
N PRO A 253 32.17 6.75 12.23
CA PRO A 253 31.21 6.98 11.15
C PRO A 253 31.12 5.82 10.16
N ALA A 254 32.26 5.19 9.83
CA ALA A 254 32.28 4.04 8.93
C ALA A 254 31.52 2.85 9.55
N GLY A 255 31.72 2.58 10.85
CA GLY A 255 31.00 1.53 11.58
C GLY A 255 29.49 1.78 11.65
N LEU A 256 29.09 3.03 11.95
CA LEU A 256 27.68 3.45 11.99
C LEU A 256 27.01 3.35 10.62
N LEU A 257 27.71 3.77 9.56
CA LEU A 257 27.17 3.69 8.20
C LEU A 257 27.04 2.23 7.74
N ALA A 258 28.01 1.38 8.09
CA ALA A 258 27.97 -0.05 7.77
C ALA A 258 26.80 -0.77 8.46
N SER A 259 26.56 -0.51 9.75
CA SER A 259 25.43 -1.10 10.47
C SER A 259 24.09 -0.61 9.91
N ALA A 260 23.97 0.69 9.62
CA ALA A 260 22.78 1.26 8.99
C ALA A 260 22.50 0.66 7.61
N PHE A 261 23.54 0.40 6.82
CA PHE A 261 23.41 -0.22 5.50
C PHE A 261 22.90 -1.66 5.61
N ILE A 262 23.42 -2.44 6.56
CA ILE A 262 22.94 -3.81 6.82
C ILE A 262 21.48 -3.79 7.26
N GLU A 263 21.12 -2.90 8.19
CA GLU A 263 19.74 -2.73 8.68
C GLU A 263 18.76 -2.40 7.54
N GLN A 264 19.14 -1.50 6.62
CA GLN A 264 18.33 -1.17 5.44
C GLN A 264 18.18 -2.35 4.47
N LEU A 265 19.24 -3.15 4.26
CA LEU A 265 19.16 -4.35 3.42
C LEU A 265 18.27 -5.43 4.03
N GLU A 266 18.36 -5.64 5.34
CA GLU A 266 17.51 -6.57 6.08
C GLU A 266 16.05 -6.13 6.06
N GLU A 267 15.75 -4.85 6.27
CA GLU A 267 14.39 -4.32 6.18
C GLU A 267 13.79 -4.52 4.78
N LYS A 268 14.56 -4.23 3.72
CA LYS A 268 14.13 -4.45 2.34
C LYS A 268 13.83 -5.92 2.07
N ARG A 269 14.70 -6.83 2.51
CA ARG A 269 14.47 -8.28 2.38
C ARG A 269 13.25 -8.73 3.18
N ARG A 270 13.08 -8.24 4.41
CA ARG A 270 11.91 -8.54 5.27
C ARG A 270 10.61 -8.13 4.58
N LYS A 271 10.53 -6.92 4.03
CA LYS A 271 9.36 -6.44 3.28
C LYS A 271 9.03 -7.33 2.08
N GLN A 272 10.04 -7.71 1.28
CA GLN A 272 9.84 -8.63 0.15
C GLN A 272 9.29 -9.99 0.59
N ILE A 273 9.84 -10.57 1.67
CA ILE A 273 9.35 -11.84 2.22
C ILE A 273 7.90 -11.70 2.70
N ILE A 274 7.56 -10.60 3.38
CA ILE A 274 6.20 -10.33 3.83
C ILE A 274 5.25 -10.21 2.64
N ASP A 275 5.61 -9.44 1.60
CA ASP A 275 4.79 -9.28 0.40
C ASP A 275 4.55 -10.62 -0.32
N GLU A 276 5.56 -11.48 -0.40
CA GLU A 276 5.45 -12.84 -0.94
C GLU A 276 4.51 -13.73 -0.09
N ARG A 277 4.60 -13.61 1.24
CA ARG A 277 3.73 -14.31 2.18
C ARG A 277 2.29 -13.82 2.08
N ILE A 278 2.06 -12.51 2.00
CA ILE A 278 0.74 -11.92 1.77
C ILE A 278 0.16 -12.51 0.48
N GLY A 279 0.92 -12.47 -0.62
CA GLY A 279 0.49 -13.05 -1.90
C GLY A 279 0.20 -14.56 -1.81
N SER A 280 0.94 -15.31 -1.00
CA SER A 280 0.73 -16.75 -0.82
C SER A 280 -0.50 -17.09 0.02
N ILE A 281 -0.71 -16.37 1.12
CA ILE A 281 -1.89 -16.52 1.98
C ILE A 281 -3.13 -16.00 1.26
N SER A 282 -3.08 -14.84 0.61
CA SER A 282 -4.23 -14.30 -0.15
C SER A 282 -4.67 -15.25 -1.27
N ARG A 283 -3.75 -15.90 -1.99
CA ARG A 283 -4.07 -16.96 -2.98
C ARG A 283 -4.84 -18.13 -2.39
N HIS A 284 -4.77 -18.38 -1.08
CA HIS A 284 -5.60 -19.40 -0.46
C HIS A 284 -7.09 -19.05 -0.51
N PHE A 285 -7.41 -17.76 -0.35
CA PHE A 285 -8.76 -17.20 -0.29
C PHE A 285 -9.30 -16.77 -1.66
N GLU A 286 -8.46 -16.79 -2.69
CA GLU A 286 -8.91 -16.60 -4.07
C GLU A 286 -9.89 -17.70 -4.50
N LYS A 287 -10.72 -17.35 -5.48
CA LYS A 287 -11.71 -18.23 -6.11
C LYS A 287 -11.12 -19.60 -6.41
N LYS A 288 -11.77 -20.66 -5.91
CA LYS A 288 -11.43 -22.04 -6.29
C LYS A 288 -12.48 -22.58 -7.23
N THR A 289 -12.08 -22.89 -8.45
CA THR A 289 -12.85 -23.70 -9.40
C THR A 289 -12.80 -25.17 -8.97
N GLY A 290 -13.54 -25.49 -7.91
CA GLY A 290 -13.46 -26.82 -7.27
C GLY A 290 -14.77 -27.35 -6.72
N GLY A 291 -15.90 -26.69 -6.98
CA GLY A 291 -17.18 -27.32 -6.74
C GLY A 291 -17.44 -28.38 -7.82
N GLY A 292 -18.17 -29.45 -7.48
CA GLY A 292 -18.47 -30.54 -8.42
C GLY A 292 -19.11 -30.05 -9.72
N LYS A 293 -19.32 -30.93 -10.70
CA LYS A 293 -19.87 -30.59 -12.04
C LYS A 293 -21.15 -29.72 -12.04
N ASP A 294 -21.89 -29.69 -10.92
CA ASP A 294 -23.13 -28.93 -10.73
C ASP A 294 -22.95 -27.62 -9.93
N PHE A 295 -21.76 -27.34 -9.40
CA PHE A 295 -21.43 -26.11 -8.67
C PHE A 295 -20.85 -25.07 -9.65
N LYS A 296 -21.74 -24.24 -10.24
CA LYS A 296 -21.36 -23.26 -11.27
C LYS A 296 -20.89 -21.90 -10.73
N PHE A 297 -20.86 -21.70 -9.41
CA PHE A 297 -20.55 -20.42 -8.79
C PHE A 297 -19.16 -20.37 -8.15
N ASP A 298 -18.67 -19.16 -7.98
CA ASP A 298 -17.35 -18.87 -7.44
C ASP A 298 -17.31 -19.18 -5.93
N ALA A 299 -16.71 -20.31 -5.55
CA ALA A 299 -16.53 -20.66 -4.16
C ALA A 299 -15.29 -19.97 -3.60
N PHE A 300 -15.49 -19.11 -2.60
CA PHE A 300 -14.43 -18.50 -1.80
C PHE A 300 -14.31 -19.24 -0.46
N PRO A 301 -13.10 -19.61 -0.01
CA PRO A 301 -12.91 -20.24 1.29
C PRO A 301 -13.36 -19.35 2.46
N ARG A 302 -14.19 -19.92 3.35
CA ARG A 302 -14.78 -19.22 4.50
C ARG A 302 -13.77 -18.52 5.40
N PHE A 303 -12.79 -19.29 5.84
CA PHE A 303 -11.71 -18.87 6.71
C PHE A 303 -10.62 -19.94 6.68
N ALA A 304 -9.45 -19.61 7.19
CA ALA A 304 -8.40 -20.58 7.49
C ALA A 304 -8.06 -20.49 8.98
N SER A 305 -7.97 -21.62 9.68
CA SER A 305 -7.43 -21.61 11.04
C SER A 305 -5.94 -21.26 11.01
N LEU A 306 -5.45 -20.64 12.08
CA LEU A 306 -4.03 -20.34 12.24
C LEU A 306 -3.19 -21.62 12.08
N ASP A 307 -3.57 -22.71 12.76
CA ASP A 307 -2.88 -24.01 12.68
C ASP A 307 -2.82 -24.55 11.25
N PHE A 308 -3.91 -24.40 10.48
CA PHE A 308 -3.94 -24.82 9.08
C PHE A 308 -2.97 -24.01 8.22
N LEU A 309 -2.90 -22.69 8.42
CA LEU A 309 -1.96 -21.83 7.70
C LEU A 309 -0.51 -22.15 8.07
N GLN A 310 -0.23 -22.45 9.34
CA GLN A 310 1.10 -22.85 9.80
C GLN A 310 1.58 -24.12 9.08
N VAL A 311 0.73 -25.15 9.04
CA VAL A 311 1.07 -26.42 8.37
C VAL A 311 1.17 -26.24 6.85
N LYS A 312 0.21 -25.52 6.24
CA LYS A 312 0.13 -25.38 4.79
C LYS A 312 1.29 -24.57 4.21
N PHE A 313 1.67 -23.48 4.86
CA PHE A 313 2.69 -22.57 4.37
C PHE A 313 4.04 -22.76 5.05
N LEU A 314 4.14 -23.71 6.00
CA LEU A 314 5.34 -23.95 6.82
C LEU A 314 5.83 -22.68 7.51
N LEU A 315 4.88 -21.89 8.03
CA LEU A 315 5.14 -20.62 8.72
C LEU A 315 4.91 -20.77 10.22
N SER A 316 5.69 -20.05 11.02
CA SER A 316 5.42 -19.88 12.44
C SER A 316 4.22 -18.96 12.68
N GLU A 317 3.65 -19.01 13.89
CA GLU A 317 2.56 -18.12 14.28
C GLU A 317 2.97 -16.64 14.16
N GLN A 318 4.17 -16.29 14.61
CA GLN A 318 4.67 -14.90 14.57
C GLN A 318 4.76 -14.36 13.15
N GLU A 319 5.23 -15.19 12.21
CA GLU A 319 5.34 -14.79 10.80
C GLU A 319 3.98 -14.60 10.15
N ILE A 320 2.99 -15.43 10.49
CA ILE A 320 1.60 -15.25 10.01
C ILE A 320 1.00 -13.97 10.62
N MET A 321 1.22 -13.73 11.91
CA MET A 321 0.76 -12.52 12.59
C MET A 321 1.34 -11.25 11.96
N GLU A 322 2.65 -11.23 11.69
CA GLU A 322 3.33 -10.13 11.01
C GLU A 322 2.77 -9.94 9.59
N THR A 323 2.62 -11.02 8.83
CA THR A 323 2.08 -10.99 7.46
C THR A 323 0.68 -10.39 7.40
N ILE A 324 -0.19 -10.77 8.34
CA ILE A 324 -1.57 -10.27 8.38
C ILE A 324 -1.62 -8.83 8.88
N ARG A 325 -0.74 -8.42 9.79
CA ARG A 325 -0.66 -7.02 10.25
C ARG A 325 -0.27 -6.06 9.13
N GLU A 326 0.65 -6.47 8.26
CA GLU A 326 1.10 -5.68 7.11
C GLU A 326 0.16 -5.81 5.89
N SER A 327 -0.73 -6.80 5.90
CA SER A 327 -1.70 -7.02 4.83
C SER A 327 -2.81 -5.98 4.85
N LYS A 328 -3.24 -5.56 3.65
CA LYS A 328 -4.41 -4.70 3.46
C LYS A 328 -5.73 -5.47 3.34
N ASN A 329 -5.67 -6.78 3.12
CA ASN A 329 -6.80 -7.61 2.66
C ASN A 329 -6.95 -8.92 3.44
N LEU A 330 -6.24 -9.07 4.56
CA LEU A 330 -6.32 -10.21 5.48
C LEU A 330 -6.53 -9.68 6.90
N ARG A 331 -7.33 -10.37 7.71
CA ARG A 331 -7.49 -10.03 9.14
C ARG A 331 -7.65 -11.27 9.99
N PHE A 332 -7.34 -11.10 11.28
CA PHE A 332 -7.66 -12.07 12.31
C PHE A 332 -9.09 -11.90 12.80
N ARG A 333 -9.73 -13.04 13.04
CA ARG A 333 -11.00 -13.11 13.73
C ARG A 333 -10.99 -14.26 14.72
N ALA A 334 -11.67 -14.07 15.83
CA ALA A 334 -11.86 -15.12 16.81
C ALA A 334 -13.18 -15.82 16.53
N LEU A 335 -13.15 -17.15 16.41
CA LEU A 335 -14.31 -18.01 16.21
C LEU A 335 -14.50 -18.88 17.45
N LYS A 336 -15.76 -19.11 17.86
CA LYS A 336 -16.02 -20.09 18.92
C LYS A 336 -16.09 -21.49 18.33
N SER A 337 -15.41 -22.44 18.94
CA SER A 337 -15.42 -23.86 18.55
C SER A 337 -16.81 -24.49 18.63
N LYS A 338 -17.64 -24.06 19.59
CA LYS A 338 -19.05 -24.49 19.73
C LYS A 338 -20.01 -23.30 19.90
N PRO A 339 -21.30 -23.45 19.55
CA PRO A 339 -22.32 -22.42 19.79
C PRO A 339 -22.43 -22.04 21.27
N GLU A 340 -22.35 -23.04 22.15
CA GLU A 340 -22.55 -22.95 23.61
C GLU A 340 -21.38 -22.26 24.35
N ASN A 341 -20.19 -22.20 23.76
CA ASN A 341 -19.05 -21.59 24.41
C ASN A 341 -19.30 -20.09 24.60
N ALA A 342 -19.00 -19.58 25.79
CA ALA A 342 -19.11 -18.15 26.09
C ALA A 342 -18.07 -17.36 25.26
N PHE A 343 -16.84 -17.87 25.15
CA PHE A 343 -15.70 -17.19 24.55
C PHE A 343 -15.24 -17.85 23.23
N SER A 344 -14.56 -17.07 22.39
CA SER A 344 -13.92 -17.54 21.17
C SER A 344 -12.52 -18.09 21.47
N ASP A 345 -12.27 -19.32 21.04
CA ASP A 345 -11.06 -20.11 21.31
C ASP A 345 -10.26 -20.44 20.04
N ILE A 346 -10.87 -20.32 18.86
CA ILE A 346 -10.20 -20.59 17.59
C ILE A 346 -9.79 -19.27 16.93
N ARG A 347 -8.51 -19.14 16.60
CA ARG A 347 -7.99 -18.03 15.79
C ARG A 347 -8.11 -18.38 14.32
N ILE A 348 -8.89 -17.59 13.60
CA ILE A 348 -9.09 -17.74 12.17
C ILE A 348 -8.60 -16.51 11.42
N VAL A 349 -8.27 -16.72 10.16
CA VAL A 349 -7.88 -15.70 9.21
C VAL A 349 -8.91 -15.70 8.08
N GLU A 350 -9.36 -14.51 7.71
CA GLU A 350 -10.27 -14.30 6.59
C GLU A 350 -9.73 -13.20 5.67
N SER A 351 -10.16 -13.24 4.41
CA SER A 351 -9.79 -12.23 3.41
C SER A 351 -10.97 -11.31 3.11
N PHE A 352 -10.68 -10.03 2.88
CA PHE A 352 -11.63 -8.99 2.49
C PHE A 352 -10.99 -8.08 1.43
N GLN A 353 -11.75 -7.59 0.45
CA GLN A 353 -11.20 -6.81 -0.65
C GLN A 353 -11.05 -5.30 -0.35
N THR A 354 -12.04 -4.68 0.29
CA THR A 354 -12.07 -3.23 0.49
C THR A 354 -12.56 -2.90 1.90
N ASN A 355 -11.73 -2.24 2.68
CA ASN A 355 -12.06 -1.79 4.04
C ASN A 355 -12.58 -0.36 3.99
N CYS A 356 -13.61 -0.06 4.78
CA CYS A 356 -14.13 1.27 5.02
C CYS A 356 -14.32 1.48 6.53
N SER A 357 -14.66 2.70 6.95
CA SER A 357 -14.75 3.02 8.39
C SER A 357 -15.76 2.18 9.18
N TYR A 358 -16.80 1.65 8.52
CA TYR A 358 -17.82 0.80 9.13
C TYR A 358 -17.62 -0.71 8.88
N GLY A 359 -16.65 -1.12 8.05
CA GLY A 359 -16.41 -2.52 7.73
C GLY A 359 -16.02 -2.73 6.27
N PHE A 360 -16.88 -3.40 5.51
CA PHE A 360 -16.60 -3.83 4.14
C PHE A 360 -17.65 -3.32 3.17
N ARG A 361 -17.22 -2.96 1.95
CA ARG A 361 -18.14 -2.65 0.84
C ARG A 361 -17.64 -3.14 -0.51
N GLN A 362 -18.57 -3.51 -1.37
CA GLN A 362 -18.39 -3.84 -2.78
C GLN A 362 -19.53 -3.18 -3.56
N PHE A 363 -19.19 -2.38 -4.57
CA PHE A 363 -20.18 -1.74 -5.44
C PHE A 363 -20.05 -2.16 -6.89
N ASN A 364 -21.20 -2.36 -7.51
CA ASN A 364 -21.42 -2.50 -8.93
C ASN A 364 -22.58 -1.57 -9.32
N GLU A 365 -22.27 -0.51 -10.06
CA GLU A 365 -23.22 0.53 -10.47
C GLU A 365 -24.39 -0.02 -11.31
N GLU A 366 -24.20 -1.16 -11.98
CA GLU A 366 -25.25 -1.80 -12.80
C GLU A 366 -26.24 -2.64 -11.97
N SER A 367 -25.90 -2.98 -10.71
CA SER A 367 -26.74 -3.83 -9.86
C SER A 367 -27.75 -2.98 -9.06
N LYS A 368 -29.04 -3.28 -9.21
CA LYS A 368 -30.11 -2.74 -8.35
C LYS A 368 -30.39 -3.60 -7.12
N LEU A 369 -29.56 -4.61 -6.85
CA LEU A 369 -29.62 -5.43 -5.64
C LEU A 369 -28.46 -5.06 -4.70
N VAL A 370 -28.79 -4.82 -3.43
CA VAL A 370 -27.84 -4.51 -2.35
C VAL A 370 -28.03 -5.50 -1.20
N LEU A 371 -26.99 -6.27 -0.90
CA LEU A 371 -26.93 -7.10 0.30
C LEU A 371 -26.39 -6.26 1.46
N ILE A 372 -27.05 -6.28 2.61
CA ILE A 372 -26.58 -5.60 3.82
C ILE A 372 -26.38 -6.63 4.93
N ASN A 373 -25.16 -6.73 5.45
CA ASN A 373 -24.91 -7.43 6.70
C ASN A 373 -24.79 -6.41 7.84
N ALA A 374 -25.81 -6.36 8.70
CA ALA A 374 -25.96 -5.33 9.71
C ALA A 374 -25.09 -5.54 10.96
N ILE A 375 -24.77 -6.79 11.29
CA ILE A 375 -24.08 -7.17 12.54
C ILE A 375 -23.02 -8.24 12.24
N GLY A 376 -22.21 -7.98 11.20
CA GLY A 376 -21.24 -8.95 10.71
C GLY A 376 -20.17 -9.33 11.72
N GLU A 377 -19.95 -8.51 12.75
CA GLU A 377 -19.03 -8.75 13.86
C GLU A 377 -19.49 -9.87 14.83
N ASN A 378 -20.79 -9.96 15.12
CA ASN A 378 -21.34 -10.84 16.16
C ASN A 378 -21.97 -12.12 15.57
N GLU A 379 -22.41 -12.05 14.32
CA GLU A 379 -23.10 -13.17 13.66
C GLU A 379 -22.12 -14.05 12.87
N ARG A 380 -22.14 -15.36 13.15
CA ARG A 380 -21.16 -16.28 12.57
C ARG A 380 -21.52 -16.63 11.14
N GLY A 381 -20.56 -16.52 10.24
CA GLY A 381 -20.66 -17.01 8.86
C GLY A 381 -21.57 -16.19 7.94
N ILE A 382 -22.38 -15.27 8.47
CA ILE A 382 -23.31 -14.44 7.68
C ILE A 382 -22.55 -13.44 6.79
N SER A 383 -21.45 -12.84 7.30
CA SER A 383 -20.58 -11.97 6.47
C SER A 383 -20.04 -12.71 5.27
N HIS A 384 -19.56 -13.93 5.48
CA HIS A 384 -19.01 -14.72 4.39
C HIS A 384 -20.10 -15.18 3.43
N LEU A 385 -21.29 -15.52 3.92
CA LEU A 385 -22.43 -15.89 3.06
C LEU A 385 -22.79 -14.72 2.14
N ALA A 386 -22.96 -13.53 2.73
CA ALA A 386 -23.22 -12.30 2.02
C ALA A 386 -22.12 -11.99 0.99
N TYR A 387 -20.85 -12.09 1.38
CA TYR A 387 -19.72 -11.88 0.48
C TYR A 387 -19.70 -12.88 -0.68
N THR A 388 -19.94 -14.16 -0.41
CA THR A 388 -19.96 -15.21 -1.44
C THR A 388 -21.07 -14.97 -2.45
N LEU A 389 -22.26 -14.62 -1.99
CA LEU A 389 -23.40 -14.28 -2.85
C LEU A 389 -23.12 -13.01 -3.65
N ALA A 390 -22.60 -11.97 -3.00
CA ALA A 390 -22.29 -10.70 -3.64
C ALA A 390 -21.22 -10.81 -4.73
N ALA A 391 -20.13 -11.54 -4.44
CA ALA A 391 -19.05 -11.77 -5.39
C ALA A 391 -19.49 -12.69 -6.53
N GLY A 392 -20.29 -13.73 -6.24
CA GLY A 392 -20.78 -14.68 -7.25
C GLY A 392 -21.80 -14.06 -8.22
N LEU A 393 -22.70 -13.20 -7.71
CA LEU A 393 -23.73 -12.51 -8.49
C LEU A 393 -23.26 -11.16 -9.06
N ASN A 394 -22.08 -10.70 -8.66
CA ASN A 394 -21.57 -9.36 -8.95
C ASN A 394 -22.56 -8.24 -8.53
N VAL A 395 -23.10 -8.35 -7.31
CA VAL A 395 -24.06 -7.38 -6.75
C VAL A 395 -23.42 -6.50 -5.67
N ASN A 396 -24.12 -5.44 -5.28
CA ASN A 396 -23.65 -4.54 -4.23
C ASN A 396 -23.71 -5.26 -2.87
N TYR A 397 -22.68 -5.05 -2.04
CA TYR A 397 -22.63 -5.59 -0.68
C TYR A 397 -22.04 -4.58 0.29
N ILE A 398 -22.72 -4.40 1.42
CA ILE A 398 -22.30 -3.55 2.53
C ILE A 398 -22.29 -4.39 3.81
N ALA A 399 -21.16 -4.46 4.49
CA ALA A 399 -21.00 -5.19 5.74
C ALA A 399 -20.56 -4.25 6.87
N ARG A 400 -21.36 -4.19 7.93
CA ARG A 400 -21.01 -3.52 9.18
C ARG A 400 -20.29 -4.50 10.09
N GLU A 401 -18.96 -4.48 10.02
CA GLU A 401 -18.09 -5.43 10.73
C GLU A 401 -17.19 -4.77 11.76
N VAL A 402 -17.10 -3.44 11.74
CA VAL A 402 -16.37 -2.66 12.74
C VAL A 402 -17.36 -2.16 13.78
N LEU A 403 -17.13 -2.59 15.02
CA LEU A 403 -17.88 -2.12 16.18
C LEU A 403 -17.63 -0.62 16.32
N ILE A 404 -18.69 0.18 16.16
CA ILE A 404 -18.62 1.60 16.40
C ILE A 404 -18.55 1.79 17.92
N LEU A 405 -17.32 1.86 18.44
CA LEU A 405 -17.02 2.05 19.84
C LEU A 405 -16.97 3.54 20.17
N ASN A 406 -17.74 3.95 21.17
CA ASN A 406 -17.52 5.20 21.88
C ASN A 406 -17.12 4.81 23.31
N LEU A 407 -15.95 5.24 23.78
CA LEU A 407 -15.32 4.79 25.04
C LEU A 407 -16.23 4.92 26.29
N ASN A 408 -17.28 5.74 26.21
CA ASN A 408 -18.22 6.02 27.30
C ASN A 408 -19.68 5.60 27.00
N GLN A 409 -19.95 4.88 25.91
CA GLN A 409 -21.32 4.47 25.55
C GLN A 409 -21.38 3.01 25.10
N ALA A 410 -22.57 2.42 25.21
CA ALA A 410 -22.83 1.07 24.74
C ALA A 410 -22.49 0.95 23.24
N PRO A 411 -21.92 -0.19 22.81
CA PRO A 411 -21.54 -0.40 21.42
C PRO A 411 -22.71 -0.14 20.45
N VAL A 412 -22.41 0.53 19.34
CA VAL A 412 -23.38 0.84 18.29
C VAL A 412 -23.25 -0.23 17.22
N GLY A 413 -23.71 -1.43 17.58
CA GLY A 413 -23.65 -2.64 16.76
C GLY A 413 -24.86 -3.51 17.07
N GLY A 414 -25.75 -3.64 16.08
CA GLY A 414 -27.06 -4.27 16.24
C GLY A 414 -28.04 -3.80 15.16
N ASN A 415 -29.17 -4.49 15.01
CA ASN A 415 -30.29 -4.09 14.13
C ASN A 415 -30.99 -2.77 14.56
N THR A 416 -30.41 -2.05 15.52
CA THR A 416 -30.88 -0.79 16.09
C THR A 416 -29.80 0.28 15.95
N SER A 417 -30.11 1.42 15.31
CA SER A 417 -29.18 2.54 15.22
C SER A 417 -29.56 3.62 16.24
N LYS A 418 -29.25 3.39 17.52
CA LYS A 418 -29.55 4.35 18.60
C LYS A 418 -28.84 5.69 18.40
N ASP A 419 -27.63 5.68 17.83
CA ASP A 419 -26.90 6.91 17.51
C ASP A 419 -27.57 7.75 16.43
N TYR A 420 -28.18 7.09 15.44
CA TYR A 420 -28.98 7.80 14.44
C TYR A 420 -30.25 8.40 15.05
N GLU A 421 -30.92 7.65 15.92
CA GLU A 421 -32.07 8.15 16.68
C GLU A 421 -31.69 9.39 17.50
N ARG A 422 -30.59 9.34 18.24
CA ARG A 422 -30.07 10.47 19.03
C ARG A 422 -29.73 11.68 18.16
N TYR A 423 -29.15 11.46 16.99
CA TYR A 423 -28.89 12.51 16.02
C TYR A 423 -30.20 13.15 15.51
N LEU A 424 -31.21 12.34 15.14
CA LEU A 424 -32.52 12.85 14.74
C LEU A 424 -33.27 13.57 15.87
N GLN A 425 -33.10 13.12 17.11
CA GLN A 425 -33.65 13.76 18.31
C GLN A 425 -32.88 15.02 18.74
N GLY A 426 -31.78 15.35 18.04
CA GLY A 426 -30.95 16.52 18.33
C GLY A 426 -30.06 16.39 19.57
N GLU A 427 -29.95 15.19 20.15
CA GLU A 427 -29.12 14.93 21.34
C GLU A 427 -27.62 15.00 21.02
N THR A 428 -27.23 14.76 19.77
CA THR A 428 -25.84 14.81 19.29
C THR A 428 -25.73 15.68 18.04
N GLN A 429 -24.84 16.67 18.06
CA GLN A 429 -24.62 17.57 16.92
C GLN A 429 -23.77 16.94 15.78
N THR A 430 -22.99 15.90 16.09
CA THR A 430 -22.11 15.24 15.12
C THR A 430 -22.39 13.74 15.06
N LEU A 431 -22.58 13.23 13.84
CA LEU A 431 -22.75 11.80 13.60
C LEU A 431 -21.37 11.12 13.60
N ASN A 432 -21.31 9.88 14.09
CA ASN A 432 -20.07 9.11 14.03
C ASN A 432 -19.57 9.00 12.56
N PRO A 433 -18.27 9.23 12.28
CA PRO A 433 -17.71 9.15 10.93
C PRO A 433 -18.06 7.85 10.19
N ALA A 434 -18.08 6.72 10.90
CA ALA A 434 -18.42 5.43 10.31
C ALA A 434 -19.88 5.32 9.90
N LEU A 435 -20.78 5.86 10.72
CA LEU A 435 -22.21 5.90 10.43
C LEU A 435 -22.51 6.93 9.32
N SER A 436 -21.79 8.05 9.27
CA SER A 436 -21.95 9.02 8.17
C SER A 436 -21.49 8.48 6.83
N GLU A 437 -20.35 7.75 6.79
CA GLU A 437 -19.89 7.11 5.55
C GLU A 437 -20.90 6.04 5.10
N PHE A 438 -21.40 5.23 6.02
CA PHE A 438 -22.44 4.22 5.73
C PHE A 438 -23.73 4.83 5.17
N LEU A 439 -24.20 5.94 5.74
CA LEU A 439 -25.39 6.63 5.25
C LEU A 439 -25.17 7.25 3.88
N SER A 440 -24.01 7.90 3.67
CA SER A 440 -23.64 8.46 2.36
C SER A 440 -23.61 7.39 1.27
N ASP A 441 -23.09 6.20 1.61
CA ASP A 441 -23.06 5.06 0.69
C ASP A 441 -24.47 4.56 0.36
N ILE A 442 -25.36 4.49 1.34
CA ILE A 442 -26.74 4.06 1.13
C ILE A 442 -27.55 5.09 0.34
N GLU A 443 -27.36 6.38 0.61
CA GLU A 443 -28.03 7.48 -0.09
C GLU A 443 -27.65 7.57 -1.59
N SER A 444 -26.58 6.88 -2.01
CA SER A 444 -26.21 6.80 -3.43
C SER A 444 -27.16 5.94 -4.28
N PHE A 445 -27.98 5.09 -3.63
CA PHE A 445 -28.92 4.19 -4.30
C PHE A 445 -30.31 4.79 -4.47
N ASP A 446 -31.05 4.31 -5.47
CA ASP A 446 -32.35 4.84 -5.85
C ASP A 446 -33.54 4.08 -5.25
N SER A 447 -34.76 4.56 -5.52
CA SER A 447 -36.00 3.93 -5.06
C SER A 447 -36.34 2.61 -5.76
N GLN A 448 -35.67 2.26 -6.86
CA GLN A 448 -35.85 0.98 -7.55
C GLN A 448 -34.96 -0.12 -6.97
N THR A 449 -34.04 0.23 -6.07
CA THR A 449 -33.09 -0.70 -5.46
C THR A 449 -33.77 -1.61 -4.43
N TYR A 450 -33.43 -2.90 -4.46
CA TYR A 450 -33.78 -3.88 -3.44
C TYR A 450 -32.65 -4.05 -2.42
N PHE A 451 -32.96 -3.85 -1.16
CA PHE A 451 -32.07 -4.03 -0.02
C PHE A 451 -32.45 -5.31 0.73
N ILE A 452 -31.56 -6.30 0.70
CA ILE A 452 -31.72 -7.54 1.47
C ILE A 452 -30.81 -7.47 2.69
N ILE A 453 -31.41 -7.31 3.87
CA ILE A 453 -30.68 -7.33 5.13
C ILE A 453 -30.55 -8.77 5.60
N LEU A 454 -29.31 -9.23 5.69
CA LEU A 454 -28.95 -10.59 6.09
C LEU A 454 -28.79 -10.65 7.61
N SER A 455 -29.34 -11.70 8.22
CA SER A 455 -29.21 -11.95 9.65
C SER A 455 -29.14 -13.45 9.95
N SER A 456 -28.64 -13.80 11.13
CA SER A 456 -28.65 -15.20 11.60
C SER A 456 -29.95 -15.51 12.36
N ALA A 457 -30.54 -16.68 12.09
CA ALA A 457 -31.70 -17.18 12.84
C ALA A 457 -31.28 -18.13 13.98
N ALA A 458 -32.03 -18.09 15.09
CA ALA A 458 -31.90 -19.03 16.19
C ALA A 458 -32.17 -20.48 15.75
N SER A 459 -31.53 -21.43 16.43
CA SER A 459 -31.73 -22.86 16.18
C SER A 459 -33.19 -23.27 16.47
N GLY A 460 -33.96 -23.57 15.43
CA GLY A 460 -35.35 -24.02 15.56
C GLY A 460 -36.34 -23.36 14.59
N ARG A 461 -35.96 -22.25 13.94
CA ARG A 461 -36.66 -21.75 12.75
C ARG A 461 -36.28 -22.60 11.52
N SER A 462 -37.01 -22.42 10.42
CA SER A 462 -36.67 -23.03 9.13
C SER A 462 -35.27 -22.63 8.65
N ASP A 463 -34.81 -23.28 7.58
CA ASP A 463 -33.45 -23.07 7.07
C ASP A 463 -33.22 -21.64 6.59
N PHE A 464 -34.25 -21.07 5.93
CA PHE A 464 -34.29 -19.68 5.52
C PHE A 464 -35.64 -19.07 5.85
N VAL A 465 -35.64 -17.92 6.51
CA VAL A 465 -36.84 -17.13 6.78
C VAL A 465 -36.74 -15.80 6.07
N VAL A 466 -37.70 -15.50 5.19
CA VAL A 466 -37.82 -14.19 4.57
C VAL A 466 -38.89 -13.39 5.30
N GLU A 467 -38.50 -12.26 5.89
CA GLU A 467 -39.42 -11.33 6.54
C GLU A 467 -39.56 -10.06 5.71
N TYR A 468 -40.80 -9.61 5.53
CA TYR A 468 -41.14 -8.35 4.86
C TYR A 468 -42.09 -7.53 5.73
N GLY A 469 -42.02 -6.20 5.63
CA GLY A 469 -42.60 -5.30 6.62
C GLY A 469 -44.09 -5.09 6.39
N ASN A 470 -44.92 -5.56 7.32
CA ASN A 470 -46.28 -5.07 7.52
C ASN A 470 -46.61 -5.00 9.03
N ASP A 471 -47.78 -4.50 9.40
CA ASP A 471 -48.31 -4.69 10.75
C ASP A 471 -48.39 -6.20 11.06
N HIS A 472 -47.93 -6.60 12.24
CA HIS A 472 -47.94 -8.01 12.65
C HIS A 472 -49.36 -8.60 12.56
N GLY A 473 -49.56 -9.56 11.66
CA GLY A 473 -50.85 -10.23 11.43
C GLY A 473 -51.84 -9.50 10.51
N SER A 474 -51.43 -8.41 9.84
CA SER A 474 -52.23 -7.74 8.80
C SER A 474 -51.88 -8.26 7.41
N THR A 475 -52.89 -8.58 6.59
CA THR A 475 -52.72 -8.95 5.17
C THR A 475 -52.82 -7.77 4.21
N GLU A 476 -53.14 -6.57 4.70
CA GLU A 476 -53.38 -5.38 3.87
C GLU A 476 -52.09 -4.62 3.55
N PHE A 477 -51.88 -4.21 2.29
CA PHE A 477 -50.75 -3.38 1.89
C PHE A 477 -51.00 -1.91 2.29
N VAL A 478 -50.29 -1.43 3.32
CA VAL A 478 -50.38 -0.03 3.78
C VAL A 478 -49.09 0.71 3.45
N GLN A 479 -49.16 1.64 2.50
CA GLN A 479 -47.99 2.33 1.90
C GLN A 479 -47.01 2.96 2.92
N ASP A 480 -47.51 3.44 4.07
CA ASP A 480 -46.70 4.07 5.12
C ASP A 480 -46.05 3.08 6.11
N LYS A 481 -46.48 1.81 6.07
CA LYS A 481 -46.02 0.76 7.00
C LYS A 481 -45.27 -0.38 6.29
N THR A 482 -45.34 -0.41 4.96
CA THR A 482 -44.67 -1.43 4.15
C THR A 482 -43.22 -1.07 3.86
N SER A 483 -42.36 -2.09 3.89
CA SER A 483 -40.97 -1.95 3.47
C SER A 483 -40.77 -1.96 1.96
N LEU A 484 -41.85 -2.16 1.21
CA LEU A 484 -41.90 -2.16 -0.24
C LEU A 484 -42.63 -0.92 -0.76
N ASN A 485 -42.26 -0.48 -1.96
CA ASN A 485 -42.80 0.72 -2.62
C ASN A 485 -44.20 0.52 -3.16
N ARG A 486 -44.45 -0.60 -3.84
CA ARG A 486 -45.71 -0.88 -4.53
C ARG A 486 -46.21 -2.26 -4.16
N GLU A 487 -47.53 -2.42 -4.17
CA GLU A 487 -48.18 -3.73 -4.00
C GLU A 487 -47.77 -4.72 -5.12
N LYS A 488 -47.48 -4.20 -6.31
CA LYS A 488 -46.91 -4.98 -7.42
C LYS A 488 -45.55 -5.60 -7.05
N ASP A 489 -44.69 -4.83 -6.39
CA ASP A 489 -43.34 -5.27 -5.99
C ASP A 489 -43.43 -6.41 -4.95
N LEU A 490 -44.41 -6.32 -4.04
CA LEU A 490 -44.73 -7.39 -3.10
C LEU A 490 -45.19 -8.65 -3.84
N THR A 491 -46.15 -8.51 -4.75
CA THR A 491 -46.69 -9.65 -5.51
C THR A 491 -45.61 -10.34 -6.35
N GLU A 492 -44.71 -9.57 -6.95
CA GLU A 492 -43.58 -10.07 -7.72
C GLU A 492 -42.55 -10.79 -6.85
N LEU A 493 -42.17 -10.21 -5.70
CA LEU A 493 -41.30 -10.85 -4.72
C LEU A 493 -41.90 -12.18 -4.22
N MET A 494 -43.20 -12.18 -3.90
CA MET A 494 -43.94 -13.37 -3.48
C MET A 494 -43.89 -14.48 -4.53
N GLN A 495 -44.12 -14.15 -5.81
CA GLN A 495 -44.05 -15.11 -6.92
C GLN A 495 -42.63 -15.67 -7.11
N ILE A 496 -41.60 -14.82 -7.04
CA ILE A 496 -40.20 -15.25 -7.14
C ILE A 496 -39.83 -16.19 -5.99
N LEU A 497 -40.25 -15.84 -4.77
CA LEU A 497 -40.01 -16.67 -3.60
C LEU A 497 -40.76 -18.00 -3.74
N GLU A 498 -42.07 -18.01 -3.96
CA GLU A 498 -42.88 -19.25 -4.08
C GLU A 498 -42.39 -20.20 -5.18
N LYS A 499 -41.98 -19.65 -6.33
CA LYS A 499 -41.39 -20.42 -7.44
C LYS A 499 -40.11 -21.16 -7.02
N ASN A 500 -39.29 -20.52 -6.21
CA ASN A 500 -37.96 -21.01 -5.82
C ASN A 500 -37.95 -21.72 -4.45
N LEU A 501 -38.98 -21.52 -3.62
CA LEU A 501 -39.20 -22.11 -2.29
C LEU A 501 -39.20 -23.65 -2.30
N HIS A 502 -39.69 -24.26 -3.39
CA HIS A 502 -39.90 -25.71 -3.49
C HIS A 502 -38.90 -26.46 -4.38
N ASN A 503 -38.04 -25.75 -5.11
CA ASN A 503 -37.23 -26.33 -6.20
C ASN A 503 -35.71 -26.20 -5.96
N VAL A 504 -35.25 -26.56 -4.77
CA VAL A 504 -33.81 -26.55 -4.46
C VAL A 504 -33.29 -27.98 -4.35
N GLU A 505 -32.96 -28.60 -5.47
CA GLU A 505 -32.16 -29.82 -5.50
C GLU A 505 -30.70 -29.49 -5.79
N TYR A 506 -29.83 -29.58 -4.79
CA TYR A 506 -28.39 -29.62 -5.04
C TYR A 506 -27.95 -31.05 -5.41
N ARG A 507 -27.25 -31.21 -6.53
CA ARG A 507 -26.59 -32.48 -6.91
C ARG A 507 -25.08 -32.37 -6.70
N GLY A 508 -24.59 -32.89 -5.58
CA GLY A 508 -23.15 -32.95 -5.31
C GLY A 508 -22.43 -34.11 -6.01
N ALA A 509 -21.09 -34.10 -5.97
CA ALA A 509 -20.25 -35.21 -6.45
C ALA A 509 -20.55 -36.54 -5.72
N ASN A 510 -20.93 -36.45 -4.44
CA ASN A 510 -21.72 -37.48 -3.76
C ASN A 510 -23.18 -37.04 -3.87
N LYS A 511 -24.03 -37.85 -4.49
CA LYS A 511 -25.47 -37.56 -4.71
C LYS A 511 -26.25 -37.46 -3.39
N VAL A 512 -26.04 -36.39 -2.65
CA VAL A 512 -26.84 -36.02 -1.48
C VAL A 512 -27.77 -34.91 -1.95
N ARG A 513 -29.06 -35.24 -2.10
CA ARG A 513 -30.12 -34.26 -2.33
C ARG A 513 -30.36 -33.57 -0.98
N LEU A 514 -29.99 -32.30 -0.91
CA LEU A 514 -30.28 -31.44 0.25
C LEU A 514 -31.51 -30.62 -0.10
N GLU A 515 -32.58 -30.79 0.66
CA GLU A 515 -33.77 -29.95 0.61
C GLU A 515 -33.69 -28.95 1.76
N TYR A 516 -33.95 -27.67 1.47
CA TYR A 516 -33.96 -26.60 2.46
C TYR A 516 -35.39 -26.12 2.69
N ASP A 517 -35.75 -25.90 3.94
CA ASP A 517 -37.04 -25.33 4.30
C ASP A 517 -37.01 -23.80 4.22
N PHE A 518 -37.87 -23.22 3.39
CA PHE A 518 -38.06 -21.79 3.31
C PHE A 518 -39.39 -21.43 3.95
N THR A 519 -39.37 -20.44 4.84
CA THR A 519 -40.60 -19.89 5.41
C THR A 519 -40.69 -18.42 5.09
N LEU A 520 -41.84 -18.01 4.58
CA LEU A 520 -42.17 -16.62 4.43
C LEU A 520 -42.98 -16.20 5.65
N GLU A 521 -42.52 -15.15 6.35
CA GLU A 521 -43.22 -14.60 7.50
C GLU A 521 -43.55 -13.13 7.29
N GLN A 522 -44.81 -12.77 7.53
CA GLN A 522 -45.28 -11.39 7.50
C GLN A 522 -45.13 -10.78 8.90
N ASN A 523 -43.95 -10.23 9.18
CA ASN A 523 -43.62 -9.60 10.47
C ASN A 523 -43.36 -8.09 10.29
N THR A 524 -43.42 -7.32 11.37
CA THR A 524 -42.76 -6.01 11.35
C THR A 524 -41.27 -6.28 11.11
N ILE A 525 -40.68 -5.73 10.04
CA ILE A 525 -39.26 -5.97 9.79
C ILE A 525 -38.44 -5.44 10.99
N GLY A 526 -37.70 -6.34 11.63
CA GLY A 526 -37.00 -6.08 12.88
C GLY A 526 -37.92 -6.09 14.11
N ASN A 527 -37.39 -5.69 15.26
CA ASN A 527 -38.23 -5.44 16.44
C ASN A 527 -39.21 -4.29 16.12
N ARG A 528 -40.36 -4.16 16.80
CA ARG A 528 -41.41 -3.12 16.62
C ARG A 528 -40.94 -1.65 16.80
N ASN A 529 -39.65 -1.44 16.71
CA ASN A 529 -38.91 -0.23 16.96
C ASN A 529 -38.69 0.51 15.63
N SER A 530 -39.23 1.73 15.54
CA SER A 530 -39.04 2.66 14.41
C SER A 530 -37.57 2.95 14.10
N ASN A 531 -36.67 2.65 15.03
CA ASN A 531 -35.24 2.94 14.95
C ASN A 531 -34.42 1.75 14.43
N SER A 532 -35.10 0.79 13.77
CA SER A 532 -34.45 -0.33 13.13
C SER A 532 -33.71 0.10 11.86
N LEU A 533 -32.63 -0.62 11.52
CA LEU A 533 -31.85 -0.34 10.30
C LEU A 533 -32.72 -0.35 9.04
N HIS A 534 -33.74 -1.20 9.01
CA HIS A 534 -34.62 -1.36 7.87
C HIS A 534 -35.47 -0.13 7.60
N HIS A 535 -36.04 0.48 8.66
CA HIS A 535 -36.77 1.75 8.55
C HIS A 535 -35.85 2.89 8.13
N LEU A 536 -34.61 2.91 8.63
CA LEU A 536 -33.60 3.90 8.24
C LEU A 536 -33.26 3.82 6.74
N VAL A 537 -32.94 2.63 6.23
CA VAL A 537 -32.64 2.41 4.80
C VAL A 537 -33.83 2.81 3.94
N ARG A 538 -35.04 2.41 4.35
CA ARG A 538 -36.30 2.74 3.66
C ARG A 538 -36.53 4.25 3.59
N GLN A 539 -36.40 4.97 4.71
CA GLN A 539 -36.62 6.42 4.78
C GLN A 539 -35.63 7.21 3.92
N LYS A 540 -34.38 6.74 3.82
CA LYS A 540 -33.32 7.45 3.10
C LYS A 540 -33.32 7.20 1.59
N THR A 541 -33.54 5.96 1.19
CA THR A 541 -33.43 5.55 -0.23
C THR A 541 -34.78 5.53 -0.92
N GLY A 542 -35.87 5.35 -0.18
CA GLY A 542 -37.15 5.00 -0.75
C GLY A 542 -37.13 3.66 -1.50
N GLY A 543 -36.14 2.79 -1.28
CA GLY A 543 -36.02 1.47 -1.92
C GLY A 543 -36.77 0.37 -1.18
N ASN A 544 -36.84 -0.80 -1.81
CA ASN A 544 -37.53 -1.99 -1.27
C ASN A 544 -36.65 -2.70 -0.25
N VAL A 545 -37.11 -2.92 0.98
CA VAL A 545 -36.30 -3.53 2.06
C VAL A 545 -36.92 -4.86 2.52
N VAL A 546 -36.10 -5.91 2.58
CA VAL A 546 -36.48 -7.27 3.00
C VAL A 546 -35.42 -7.83 3.94
N SER A 547 -35.81 -8.65 4.91
CA SER A 547 -34.87 -9.37 5.77
C SER A 547 -34.80 -10.85 5.38
N LEU A 548 -33.59 -11.38 5.28
CA LEU A 548 -33.34 -12.81 5.11
C LEU A 548 -32.58 -13.34 6.31
N TYR A 549 -33.23 -14.21 7.07
CA TYR A 549 -32.61 -14.93 8.16
C TYR A 549 -32.13 -16.30 7.67
N THR A 550 -30.87 -16.60 7.91
CA THR A 550 -30.29 -17.93 7.63
C THR A 550 -30.06 -18.69 8.92
N ASN A 551 -30.49 -19.95 8.97
CA ASN A 551 -30.30 -20.80 10.14
C ASN A 551 -28.81 -20.97 10.47
N ILE A 552 -28.45 -20.77 11.73
CA ILE A 552 -27.06 -20.88 12.20
C ILE A 552 -26.44 -22.25 11.91
N LYS A 553 -27.24 -23.33 11.83
CA LYS A 553 -26.78 -24.68 11.47
C LYS A 553 -26.19 -24.74 10.05
N ILE A 554 -26.75 -23.98 9.11
CA ILE A 554 -26.23 -23.88 7.74
C ILE A 554 -24.94 -23.06 7.73
N LEU A 555 -24.96 -21.89 8.39
CA LEU A 555 -23.81 -20.98 8.45
C LEU A 555 -22.57 -21.63 9.08
N THR A 556 -22.78 -22.53 10.05
CA THR A 556 -21.72 -23.27 10.77
C THR A 556 -21.54 -24.71 10.29
N GLY A 557 -22.36 -25.17 9.34
CA GLY A 557 -22.34 -26.53 8.82
C GLY A 557 -21.13 -26.85 7.95
N GLU A 558 -21.05 -28.09 7.48
CA GLU A 558 -20.00 -28.53 6.56
C GLU A 558 -19.99 -27.71 5.27
N ASN A 559 -18.80 -27.56 4.65
CA ASN A 559 -18.65 -26.77 3.43
C ASN A 559 -19.65 -27.20 2.33
N ASN A 560 -19.89 -28.49 2.15
CA ASN A 560 -20.83 -28.98 1.13
C ASN A 560 -22.27 -28.48 1.35
N GLN A 561 -22.75 -28.51 2.59
CA GLN A 561 -24.09 -28.02 2.95
C GLN A 561 -24.17 -26.49 2.88
N TYR A 562 -23.12 -25.81 3.33
CA TYR A 562 -23.05 -24.35 3.29
C TYR A 562 -23.08 -23.81 1.84
N TYR A 563 -22.24 -24.37 0.97
CA TYR A 563 -22.15 -23.91 -0.41
C TYR A 563 -23.37 -24.31 -1.25
N ALA A 564 -24.01 -25.45 -0.96
CA ALA A 564 -25.30 -25.80 -1.55
C ALA A 564 -26.40 -24.78 -1.20
N ALA A 565 -26.43 -24.33 0.07
CA ALA A 565 -27.30 -23.23 0.52
C ALA A 565 -27.00 -21.91 -0.21
N CYS A 566 -25.73 -21.55 -0.40
CA CYS A 566 -25.38 -20.37 -1.21
C CYS A 566 -25.90 -20.48 -2.64
N THR A 567 -25.83 -21.66 -3.26
CA THR A 567 -26.32 -21.88 -4.63
C THR A 567 -27.83 -21.68 -4.72
N ALA A 568 -28.56 -22.18 -3.73
CA ALA A 568 -30.01 -22.01 -3.63
C ALA A 568 -30.44 -20.54 -3.52
N LEU A 569 -29.73 -19.78 -2.66
CA LEU A 569 -29.98 -18.35 -2.51
C LEU A 569 -29.58 -17.57 -3.77
N SER A 570 -28.52 -17.99 -4.46
CA SER A 570 -28.05 -17.36 -5.68
C SER A 570 -29.14 -17.34 -6.75
N SER A 571 -29.83 -18.46 -6.99
CA SER A 571 -30.92 -18.50 -8.00
C SER A 571 -32.10 -17.59 -7.65
N ILE A 572 -32.42 -17.45 -6.35
CA ILE A 572 -33.47 -16.53 -5.90
C ILE A 572 -33.05 -15.08 -6.18
N PHE A 573 -31.80 -14.73 -5.87
CA PHE A 573 -31.29 -13.37 -6.04
C PHE A 573 -31.08 -13.01 -7.51
N GLU A 574 -30.73 -13.96 -8.38
CA GLU A 574 -30.72 -13.76 -9.85
C GLU A 574 -32.10 -13.39 -10.38
N ASP A 575 -33.15 -14.10 -9.95
CA ASP A 575 -34.53 -13.80 -10.34
C ASP A 575 -34.96 -12.40 -9.84
N ILE A 576 -34.59 -12.02 -8.61
CA ILE A 576 -34.84 -10.66 -8.06
C ILE A 576 -34.10 -9.60 -8.88
N GLN A 577 -32.83 -9.82 -9.18
CA GLN A 577 -32.03 -8.89 -9.97
C GLN A 577 -32.62 -8.70 -11.38
N ALA A 578 -33.00 -9.81 -12.05
CA ALA A 578 -33.63 -9.76 -13.36
C ALA A 578 -34.95 -8.97 -13.36
N ALA A 579 -35.78 -9.14 -12.33
CA ALA A 579 -37.01 -8.37 -12.14
C ALA A 579 -36.74 -6.86 -12.03
N THR A 580 -35.74 -6.46 -11.23
CA THR A 580 -35.38 -5.04 -11.04
C THR A 580 -34.73 -4.38 -12.27
N SER A 581 -34.07 -5.16 -13.12
CA SER A 581 -33.48 -4.67 -14.36
C SER A 581 -34.52 -4.52 -15.49
N ALA A 582 -35.64 -5.23 -15.43
CA ALA A 582 -36.73 -5.16 -16.40
C ALA A 582 -37.73 -4.02 -16.13
N SER A 583 -37.74 -3.48 -14.90
CA SER A 583 -38.52 -2.32 -14.45
C SER A 583 -37.75 -1.01 -14.56
#